data_AF-A0AAU4WUC6-F1
#
_entry.id   AF-A0AAU4WUC6-F1
#
_cell.length_a   1.000
_cell.length_b   1.000
_cell.length_c   1.000
_cell.angle_alpha   90.00
_cell.angle_beta   90.00
_cell.angle_gamma   90.00
#
_symmetry.space_group_name_H-M   'P 1'
#
loop_
_entity.id
_entity.type
_entity.pdbx_description
1 polymer ?
#
loop_
_entity_poly.entity_id
_entity_poly.type
_entity_poly.pdbx_seq_one_letter_code
_entity_poly.pdbx_strand_id
1 'polypeptide(L)'
;MPPTVVMKAPVAGSIVPQCKEGSTTQALAPDYQRIVALLETELAGDGDGLSVKEMTVRLGLELVPAKIEGVRSKAKRLVERGWLSLLPSGRFMPRASSAPDVVS
;
A
#
# COMPACT_ATOMS: atom_id res chain seq x y z
N MET A 1 -29.91 -23.52 -8.31
CA MET A 1 -28.52 -23.57 -7.80
C MET A 1 -27.71 -22.54 -8.59
N PRO A 2 -27.22 -21.43 -8.00
CA PRO A 2 -26.25 -20.60 -8.70
C PRO A 2 -24.91 -21.34 -8.79
N PRO A 3 -24.14 -21.22 -9.90
CA PRO A 3 -22.84 -21.86 -9.99
C PRO A 3 -21.85 -21.16 -9.06
N THR A 4 -21.25 -21.93 -8.16
CA THR A 4 -20.14 -21.50 -7.33
C THR A 4 -18.95 -21.19 -8.24
N VAL A 5 -18.65 -19.90 -8.43
CA VAL A 5 -17.39 -19.49 -9.04
C VAL A 5 -16.26 -19.97 -8.14
N VAL A 6 -15.55 -21.00 -8.60
CA VAL A 6 -14.30 -21.45 -7.98
C VAL A 6 -13.29 -20.33 -8.19
N MET A 7 -13.22 -19.41 -7.23
CA MET A 7 -12.15 -18.43 -7.18
C MET A 7 -10.85 -19.22 -6.98
N LYS A 8 -10.05 -19.28 -8.05
CA LYS A 8 -8.68 -19.81 -8.04
C LYS A 8 -7.97 -19.22 -6.82
N ALA A 9 -7.74 -20.06 -5.80
CA ALA A 9 -7.02 -19.70 -4.59
C ALA A 9 -5.67 -19.12 -5.03
N PRO A 10 -5.50 -17.82 -4.89
CA PRO A 10 -4.39 -17.20 -5.56
C PRO A 10 -3.22 -17.24 -4.54
N VAL A 11 -2.00 -17.47 -5.04
CA VAL A 11 -0.84 -17.93 -4.26
C VAL A 11 -0.69 -17.17 -2.93
N ALA A 12 -0.65 -17.93 -1.84
CA ALA A 12 -0.53 -17.41 -0.47
C ALA A 12 0.80 -16.64 -0.32
N GLY A 13 0.81 -15.34 -0.58
CA GLY A 13 1.96 -14.47 -0.38
C GLY A 13 2.15 -13.30 -1.35
N SER A 14 1.50 -13.31 -2.53
CA SER A 14 1.70 -12.24 -3.55
C SER A 14 0.46 -11.40 -3.86
N ILE A 15 -0.58 -11.53 -3.06
CA ILE A 15 -1.89 -10.97 -3.40
C ILE A 15 -2.18 -9.88 -2.44
N VAL A 16 -2.02 -8.68 -2.96
CA VAL A 16 -2.50 -7.46 -2.34
C VAL A 16 -4.02 -7.47 -2.54
N PRO A 17 -4.87 -7.80 -1.55
CA PRO A 17 -6.32 -7.68 -1.67
C PRO A 17 -6.71 -6.28 -2.19
N GLN A 18 -7.86 -6.13 -2.82
CA GLN A 18 -8.32 -4.78 -3.16
C GLN A 18 -8.68 -4.04 -1.87
N CYS A 19 -8.23 -2.79 -1.73
CA CYS A 19 -8.57 -1.96 -0.59
C CYS A 19 -10.03 -1.51 -0.73
N LYS A 20 -10.93 -2.11 0.06
CA LYS A 20 -12.34 -1.73 0.17
C LYS A 20 -12.58 -0.96 1.47
N GLU A 21 -13.68 -0.23 1.56
CA GLU A 21 -14.12 0.39 2.82
C GLU A 21 -14.14 -0.66 3.94
N GLY A 22 -13.46 -0.36 5.06
CA GLY A 22 -13.26 -1.30 6.17
C GLY A 22 -12.09 -2.28 6.02
N SER A 23 -11.31 -2.24 4.93
CA SER A 23 -10.13 -3.11 4.77
C SER A 23 -8.95 -2.59 5.60
N THR A 24 -8.55 -3.34 6.63
CA THR A 24 -7.36 -3.03 7.41
C THR A 24 -6.09 -3.54 6.73
N THR A 25 -4.99 -2.81 6.88
CA THR A 25 -3.64 -3.23 6.45
C THR A 25 -3.28 -4.63 6.96
N GLN A 26 -3.86 -5.09 8.07
CA GLN A 26 -3.79 -6.47 8.57
C GLN A 26 -4.09 -7.56 7.52
N ALA A 27 -4.87 -7.27 6.48
CA ALA A 27 -5.15 -8.19 5.38
C ALA A 27 -4.01 -8.31 4.34
N LEU A 28 -3.05 -7.37 4.35
CA LEU A 28 -1.85 -7.40 3.52
C LEU A 28 -0.79 -8.32 4.12
N ALA A 29 0.13 -8.83 3.29
CA ALA A 29 1.32 -9.50 3.82
C ALA A 29 2.18 -8.51 4.64
N PRO A 30 2.95 -8.96 5.64
CA PRO A 30 3.67 -8.09 6.57
C PRO A 30 4.65 -7.13 5.90
N ASP A 31 5.20 -7.50 4.75
CA ASP A 31 6.08 -6.62 3.97
C ASP A 31 5.33 -5.40 3.39
N TYR A 32 4.11 -5.62 2.88
CA TYR A 32 3.24 -4.54 2.40
C TYR A 32 2.65 -3.71 3.55
N GLN A 33 2.33 -4.35 4.68
CA GLN A 33 1.88 -3.65 5.89
C GLN A 33 2.88 -2.61 6.35
N ARG A 34 4.17 -2.97 6.42
CA ARG A 34 5.23 -2.03 6.79
C ARG A 34 5.29 -0.82 5.87
N ILE A 35 5.12 -1.04 4.56
CA ILE A 35 5.11 0.05 3.57
C ILE A 35 3.94 1.01 3.82
N VAL A 36 2.73 0.48 4.04
CA VAL A 36 1.54 1.32 4.28
C VAL A 36 1.65 2.04 5.63
N ALA A 37 2.00 1.33 6.71
CA ALA A 37 2.12 1.92 8.05
C ALA A 37 3.16 3.04 8.12
N LEU A 38 4.26 2.88 7.38
CA LEU A 38 5.31 3.89 7.26
C LEU A 38 4.80 5.16 6.57
N LEU A 39 3.95 5.01 5.55
CA LEU A 39 3.29 6.12 4.86
C LEU A 39 2.18 6.77 5.70
N GLU A 40 1.42 5.97 6.47
CA GLU A 40 0.42 6.47 7.43
C GLU A 40 1.06 7.29 8.56
N THR A 41 2.22 6.85 9.06
CA THR A 41 2.99 7.58 10.08
C THR A 41 3.45 8.94 9.57
N GLU A 42 3.91 9.03 8.31
CA GLU A 42 4.31 10.30 7.71
C GLU A 42 3.11 11.22 7.46
N LEU A 43 1.97 10.68 7.01
CA LEU A 43 0.75 11.48 6.84
C LEU A 43 0.28 12.07 8.18
N ALA A 44 0.39 11.32 9.28
CA ALA A 44 0.05 11.81 10.62
C ALA A 44 0.97 12.95 11.09
N GLY A 45 2.16 13.09 10.50
CA GLY A 45 3.13 14.14 10.80
C GLY A 45 3.08 15.35 9.86
N ASP A 46 2.01 15.53 9.07
CA ASP A 46 1.86 16.58 8.04
C ASP A 46 2.77 16.39 6.80
N GLY A 47 3.25 15.16 6.57
CA GLY A 47 4.11 14.87 5.42
C GLY A 47 3.38 14.80 4.08
N ASP A 48 4.00 15.32 3.01
CA ASP A 48 3.54 15.29 1.60
C ASP A 48 3.73 13.90 0.92
N GLY A 49 3.84 12.84 1.72
CA GLY A 49 4.18 11.49 1.25
C GLY A 49 5.67 11.27 1.03
N LEU A 50 6.03 10.03 0.68
CA LEU A 50 7.42 9.59 0.58
C LEU A 50 7.80 9.15 -0.82
N SER A 51 9.02 9.45 -1.22
CA SER A 51 9.64 8.87 -2.41
C SER A 51 10.06 7.40 -2.18
N VAL A 52 10.21 6.63 -3.27
CA VAL A 52 10.71 5.24 -3.18
C VAL A 52 12.03 5.14 -2.41
N LYS A 53 12.91 6.13 -2.57
CA LYS A 53 14.21 6.18 -1.87
C LYS A 53 14.00 6.34 -0.37
N GLU A 54 13.17 7.29 0.06
CA GLU A 54 12.87 7.50 1.47
C GLU A 54 12.18 6.28 2.08
N MET A 55 11.22 5.68 1.37
CA MET A 55 10.62 4.41 1.79
C MET A 55 11.69 3.32 1.96
N THR A 56 12.65 3.21 1.03
CA THR A 56 13.75 2.24 1.10
C THR A 56 14.62 2.48 2.35
N VAL A 57 15.01 3.73 2.62
CA VAL A 57 15.78 4.10 3.83
C VAL A 57 15.01 3.79 5.10
N ARG A 58 13.74 4.18 5.16
CA ARG A 58 12.88 4.01 6.35
C ARG A 58 12.51 2.55 6.60
N LEU A 59 12.52 1.71 5.55
CA LEU A 59 12.44 0.25 5.66
C LEU A 59 13.77 -0.40 6.11
N GLY A 60 14.84 0.39 6.30
CA GLY A 60 16.17 -0.10 6.65
C GLY A 60 16.85 -0.87 5.51
N LEU A 61 16.42 -0.63 4.27
CA LEU A 61 17.00 -1.25 3.08
C LEU A 61 18.10 -0.38 2.50
N GLU A 62 19.11 -1.02 1.93
CA GLU A 62 20.17 -0.32 1.21
C GLU A 62 19.62 0.37 -0.04
N LEU A 63 20.09 1.59 -0.31
CA LEU A 63 19.70 2.40 -1.47
C LEU A 63 20.32 1.91 -2.79
N VAL A 64 20.31 0.59 -3.02
CA VAL A 64 20.74 -0.02 -4.28
C VAL A 64 19.58 -0.14 -5.26
N PRO A 65 19.84 -0.05 -6.58
CA PRO A 65 18.81 -0.09 -7.61
C PRO A 65 17.90 -1.32 -7.47
N ALA A 66 18.45 -2.50 -7.17
CA ALA A 66 17.68 -3.72 -6.98
C ALA A 66 16.63 -3.61 -5.85
N LYS A 67 16.95 -2.94 -4.73
CA LYS A 67 16.03 -2.76 -3.60
C LYS A 67 15.03 -1.66 -3.89
N ILE A 68 15.49 -0.55 -4.45
CA ILE A 68 14.64 0.58 -4.87
C ILE A 68 13.58 0.09 -5.87
N GLU A 69 13.96 -0.69 -6.88
CA GLU A 69 13.00 -1.25 -7.83
C GLU A 69 12.05 -2.24 -7.16
N GLY A 70 12.53 -3.07 -6.23
CA GLY A 70 11.67 -3.93 -5.42
C GLY A 70 10.61 -3.16 -4.62
N VAL A 71 11.00 -2.08 -3.94
CA VAL A 71 10.07 -1.21 -3.20
C VAL A 71 9.11 -0.51 -4.16
N ARG A 72 9.60 0.01 -5.30
CA ARG A 72 8.77 0.65 -6.33
C ARG A 72 7.71 -0.30 -6.87
N SER A 73 8.07 -1.54 -7.20
CA SER A 73 7.12 -2.55 -7.67
C SER A 73 6.07 -2.90 -6.62
N LYS A 74 6.46 -2.98 -5.33
CA LYS A 74 5.51 -3.23 -4.23
C LYS A 74 4.57 -2.04 -4.02
N ALA A 75 5.10 -0.82 -4.00
CA ALA A 75 4.32 0.40 -3.86
C ALA A 75 3.34 0.57 -5.03
N LYS A 76 3.79 0.33 -6.27
CA LYS A 76 2.93 0.38 -7.46
C LYS A 76 1.78 -0.63 -7.37
N ARG A 77 2.03 -1.87 -6.94
CA ARG A 77 0.98 -2.87 -6.71
C ARG A 77 -0.04 -2.41 -5.67
N LEU A 78 0.41 -1.73 -4.61
CA LEU A 78 -0.49 -1.17 -3.61
C LEU A 78 -1.33 -0.02 -4.19
N VAL A 79 -0.77 0.82 -5.05
CA VAL A 79 -1.49 1.87 -5.77
C VAL A 79 -2.56 1.29 -6.69
N GLU A 80 -2.21 0.29 -7.51
CA GLU A 80 -3.15 -0.40 -8.40
C GLU A 80 -4.31 -1.08 -7.67
N ARG A 81 -4.14 -1.37 -6.38
CA ARG A 81 -5.14 -1.99 -5.51
C ARG A 81 -5.87 -0.98 -4.61
N GLY A 82 -5.54 0.30 -4.72
CA GLY A 82 -6.18 1.38 -3.96
C GLY A 82 -5.75 1.47 -2.50
N TRP A 83 -4.62 0.87 -2.11
CA TRP A 83 -4.04 1.02 -0.76
C TRP A 83 -3.20 2.27 -0.61
N LEU A 84 -2.56 2.71 -1.69
CA LEU A 84 -1.72 3.90 -1.74
C LEU A 84 -2.16 4.80 -2.91
N SER A 85 -1.76 6.05 -2.87
CA SER A 85 -1.90 7.01 -3.96
C SER A 85 -0.52 7.43 -4.46
N LEU A 86 -0.30 7.41 -5.79
CA LEU A 86 0.88 7.99 -6.40
C LEU A 86 0.59 9.45 -6.75
N LEU A 87 1.32 10.36 -6.13
CA LEU A 87 1.27 11.78 -6.43
C LEU A 87 1.98 12.09 -7.76
N PRO A 88 1.57 13.17 -8.46
CA PRO A 88 2.27 13.65 -9.67
C PRO A 88 3.75 13.98 -9.41
N SER A 89 4.09 14.31 -8.17
CA SER A 89 5.46 14.54 -7.69
C SER A 89 6.33 13.27 -7.66
N GLY A 90 5.78 12.08 -7.96
CA GLY A 90 6.48 10.79 -7.86
C GLY A 90 6.59 10.26 -6.42
N ARG A 91 5.84 10.87 -5.49
CA ARG A 91 5.72 10.46 -4.08
C ARG A 91 4.53 9.53 -3.89
N PHE A 92 4.64 8.63 -2.93
CA PHE A 92 3.56 7.76 -2.51
C PHE A 92 2.95 8.31 -1.24
N MET A 93 1.63 8.25 -1.17
CA MET A 93 0.87 8.57 0.02
C MET A 93 0.03 7.34 0.41
N PRO A 94 -0.29 7.16 1.70
CA PRO A 94 -1.32 6.20 2.04
C PRO A 94 -2.62 6.65 1.37
N ARG A 95 -3.51 5.71 1.05
CA ARG A 95 -4.88 6.09 0.68
C ARG A 95 -5.36 7.00 1.81
N ALA A 96 -5.85 8.20 1.48
CA ALA A 96 -6.57 8.99 2.45
C ALA A 96 -7.68 8.09 2.96
N SER A 97 -7.53 7.59 4.19
CA SER A 97 -8.58 6.85 4.85
C SER A 97 -9.68 7.89 4.93
N SER A 98 -10.63 7.81 3.99
CA SER A 98 -11.77 8.70 3.96
C SER A 98 -12.59 8.30 5.18
N ALA A 99 -12.18 8.79 6.35
CA ALA A 99 -13.01 8.83 7.53
C ALA A 99 -14.17 9.78 7.20
N PRO A 100 -15.34 9.50 7.79
CA PRO A 100 -16.55 9.23 7.05
C PRO A 100 -17.16 10.51 6.49
N ASP A 101 -17.93 10.34 5.42
CA ASP A 101 -19.12 11.14 5.22
C ASP A 101 -19.94 11.09 6.52
N VAL A 102 -19.79 12.11 7.37
CA VAL A 102 -20.69 12.35 8.50
C VAL A 102 -21.99 12.88 7.91
N VAL A 103 -22.80 11.97 7.35
CA VAL A 103 -24.20 12.22 7.09
C VAL A 103 -25.02 11.58 8.21
N SER A 104 -25.47 12.42 9.14
CA SER A 104 -26.82 12.47 9.72
C SER A 104 -26.79 13.20 11.06
#